data_AF-A0A381Q519-F1
#
_entry.id   AF-A0A381Q519-F1
#
_cell.length_a   1.000
_cell.length_b   1.000
_cell.length_c   1.000
_cell.angle_alpha   90.00
_cell.angle_beta   90.00
_cell.angle_gamma   90.00
#
_symmetry.space_group_name_H-M   'P 1'
#
loop_
_entity.id
_entity.type
_entity.pdbx_description
1 polymer ?
#
loop_
_entity_poly.entity_id
_entity_poly.type
_entity_poly.pdbx_seq_one_letter_code
_entity_poly.pdbx_strand_id
1 'polypeptide(L)'
;MENIIEAITANPVYLAIAVILAIVIVYGFIKKIIKLVLVTASIFVLYIAYLHYTGKNTTEISQSVSKSAEILKDAISKTGEKVKESAIKTIEKKVEDKLTN
;
A
#
# COMPACT_ATOMS: atom_id res chain seq x y z
N MET A 1 -38.11 5.38 -0.62
CA MET A 1 -36.90 6.19 -0.45
C MET A 1 -35.92 5.71 -1.50
N GLU A 2 -35.57 6.56 -2.46
CA GLU A 2 -34.57 6.22 -3.47
C GLU A 2 -33.20 6.09 -2.77
N ASN A 3 -32.54 4.95 -2.97
CA ASN A 3 -31.26 4.68 -2.36
C ASN A 3 -30.19 5.55 -3.05
N ILE A 4 -29.54 6.43 -2.29
CA ILE A 4 -28.39 7.23 -2.77
C ILE A 4 -27.33 6.35 -3.44
N ILE A 5 -27.17 5.10 -2.97
CA ILE A 5 -26.27 4.14 -3.59
C ILE A 5 -26.73 3.81 -5.02
N GLU A 6 -28.01 3.48 -5.24
CA GLU A 6 -28.56 3.20 -6.57
C GLU A 6 -28.43 4.40 -7.52
N ALA A 7 -28.63 5.62 -7.04
CA ALA A 7 -28.46 6.82 -7.88
C ALA A 7 -27.00 7.03 -8.33
N ILE A 8 -26.03 6.68 -7.47
CA ILE A 8 -24.60 6.80 -7.77
C ILE A 8 -24.10 5.65 -8.66
N THR A 9 -24.62 4.41 -8.48
CA THR A 9 -24.26 3.27 -9.34
C THR A 9 -25.06 3.20 -10.64
N ALA A 10 -26.22 3.85 -10.73
CA ALA A 10 -27.02 3.90 -11.96
C ALA A 10 -26.32 4.63 -13.11
N ASN A 11 -25.36 5.51 -12.81
CA ASN A 11 -24.57 6.19 -13.83
C ASN A 11 -23.06 6.05 -13.55
N PRO A 12 -22.27 5.47 -14.47
CA PRO A 12 -20.84 5.27 -14.30
C PRO A 12 -20.06 6.57 -14.07
N VAL A 13 -20.57 7.72 -14.51
CA VAL A 13 -19.95 9.03 -14.28
C VAL A 13 -19.97 9.42 -12.79
N TYR A 14 -21.07 9.17 -12.08
CA TYR A 14 -21.15 9.47 -10.65
C TYR A 14 -20.27 8.54 -9.83
N LEU A 15 -20.17 7.27 -10.24
CA LEU A 15 -19.23 6.32 -9.65
C LEU A 15 -17.78 6.80 -9.80
N ALA A 16 -17.38 7.26 -10.99
CA ALA A 16 -16.05 7.81 -11.22
C ALA A 16 -15.74 9.03 -10.32
N ILE A 17 -16.71 9.94 -10.14
CA ILE A 17 -16.58 11.10 -9.23
C ILE A 17 -16.43 10.63 -7.77
N ALA A 18 -17.22 9.64 -7.35
CA ALA A 18 -17.12 9.06 -6.00
C ALA A 18 -15.75 8.43 -5.74
N VAL A 19 -15.17 7.73 -6.72
CA VAL A 19 -13.82 7.14 -6.63
C VAL A 19 -12.76 8.24 -6.50
N ILE A 20 -12.85 9.31 -7.29
CA ILE A 20 -11.91 10.44 -7.21
C ILE A 20 -12.00 11.10 -5.82
N LEU A 21 -13.21 11.35 -5.33
CA LEU A 21 -13.41 11.90 -3.98
C LEU A 21 -12.82 11.00 -2.90
N ALA A 22 -13.01 9.68 -3.00
CA ALA A 22 -12.42 8.72 -2.07
C ALA A 22 -10.88 8.81 -2.07
N ILE A 23 -10.25 8.90 -3.24
CA ILE A 23 -8.79 9.06 -3.37
C ILE A 23 -8.33 10.38 -2.72
N VAL A 24 -9.03 11.49 -2.95
CA VAL A 24 -8.69 12.81 -2.38
C VAL A 24 -8.76 12.79 -0.86
N ILE A 25 -9.81 12.17 -0.31
CA ILE A 25 -9.99 12.02 1.15
C ILE A 25 -8.82 11.23 1.73
N VAL A 26 -8.50 10.06 1.15
CA VAL A 26 -7.36 9.23 1.56
C VAL A 26 -6.06 10.04 1.49
N TYR A 27 -5.82 10.75 0.40
CA TYR A 27 -4.63 11.58 0.20
C TYR A 27 -4.50 12.70 1.25
N GLY A 28 -5.62 13.31 1.64
CA GLY A 28 -5.67 14.31 2.71
C GLY A 28 -5.24 13.75 4.08
N PHE A 29 -5.58 12.49 4.35
CA PHE A 29 -5.18 11.82 5.60
C PHE A 29 -3.74 11.33 5.59
N ILE A 30 -3.16 11.00 4.42
CA ILE A 30 -1.79 10.47 4.30
C ILE A 30 -0.78 11.32 5.09
N LYS A 31 -0.78 12.66 4.93
CA LYS A 31 0.20 13.54 5.58
C LYS A 31 0.08 13.52 7.11
N LYS A 32 -1.15 13.40 7.62
CA LYS A 32 -1.44 13.37 9.06
C LYS A 32 -1.08 12.01 9.66
N ILE A 33 -1.39 10.92 8.96
CA ILE A 33 -1.06 9.55 9.38
C ILE A 33 0.46 9.36 9.40
N ILE A 34 1.20 9.80 8.38
CA ILE A 34 2.66 9.71 8.35
C ILE A 34 3.28 10.39 9.57
N LYS A 35 2.81 11.60 9.92
CA LYS A 35 3.32 12.34 11.08
C LYS A 35 3.00 11.62 12.39
N LEU A 36 1.81 11.02 12.50
CA LEU A 36 1.40 10.23 13.66
C LEU A 36 2.26 8.96 13.80
N VAL A 37 2.46 8.21 12.72
CA VAL A 37 3.29 7.01 12.70
C VAL A 37 4.73 7.32 13.09
N LEU A 38 5.29 8.44 12.61
CA LEU A 38 6.66 8.84 12.95
C LEU A 38 6.82 9.09 14.46
N VAL A 39 5.86 9.77 15.09
CA VAL A 39 5.86 10.02 16.54
C VAL A 39 5.72 8.70 17.31
N THR A 40 4.76 7.87 16.92
CA THR A 40 4.55 6.55 17.54
C THR A 40 5.80 5.67 17.40
N ALA A 41 6.43 5.65 16.23
CA ALA A 41 7.66 4.89 15.99
C ALA A 41 8.82 5.42 16.86
N SER A 42 8.94 6.73 17.03
CA SER A 42 9.96 7.32 17.91
C SER A 42 9.77 6.87 19.37
N ILE A 43 8.54 6.90 19.89
CA ILE A 43 8.20 6.38 21.22
C ILE A 43 8.47 4.88 21.29
N PHE A 44 8.17 4.13 20.23
CA PHE A 44 8.38 2.69 20.17
C PHE A 44 9.86 2.31 20.23
N VAL A 45 10.73 3.04 19.51
CA VAL A 45 12.19 2.85 19.56
C VAL A 45 12.71 3.12 20.98
N LEU A 46 12.26 4.19 21.63
CA LEU A 46 12.62 4.48 23.03
C LEU A 46 12.17 3.35 23.97
N TYR A 47 10.96 2.80 23.76
CA TYR A 47 10.46 1.68 24.54
C TYR A 47 11.31 0.41 24.34
N ILE A 48 11.70 0.08 23.11
CA ILE A 48 12.59 -1.07 22.85
C ILE A 48 13.95 -0.86 23.53
N ALA A 49 14.51 0.35 23.47
CA ALA A 49 15.77 0.67 24.14
C ALA A 49 15.67 0.50 25.67
N TYR A 50 14.58 0.96 26.28
CA TYR A 50 14.29 0.74 27.70
C TYR A 50 14.15 -0.75 28.03
N LEU A 51 13.47 -1.51 27.17
CA LEU A 51 13.26 -2.94 27.35
C LEU A 51 14.58 -3.73 27.28
N HIS A 52 15.45 -3.35 26.34
CA HIS A 52 16.80 -3.88 26.21
C HIS A 52 17.65 -3.58 27.45
N TYR A 53 17.58 -2.36 27.98
CA TYR A 53 18.26 -1.98 29.23
C TYR A 53 17.76 -2.78 30.45
N THR A 54 16.46 -3.08 30.50
CA THR A 54 15.83 -3.86 31.59
C THR A 54 16.11 -5.37 31.48
N GLY A 55 16.84 -5.82 30.45
CA GLY A 55 17.16 -7.24 30.24
C GLY A 55 15.94 -8.11 29.90
N LYS A 56 14.81 -7.50 29.54
CA LYS A 56 13.64 -8.24 29.06
C LYS A 56 13.89 -8.69 27.62
N ASN A 57 13.61 -9.96 27.33
CA ASN A 57 13.83 -10.59 26.03
C ASN A 57 13.13 -9.80 24.89
N THR A 58 13.90 -9.00 24.16
CA THR A 58 13.45 -8.26 22.97
C THR A 58 13.39 -9.15 21.73
N THR A 59 13.84 -10.41 21.83
CA THR A 59 13.97 -11.37 20.74
C THR A 59 12.64 -11.64 20.01
N GLU A 60 11.53 -11.73 20.74
CA GLU A 60 10.20 -11.96 20.13
C GLU A 60 9.73 -10.75 19.31
N ILE A 61 9.97 -9.53 19.82
CA ILE A 61 9.66 -8.28 19.10
C ILE A 61 10.54 -8.18 17.85
N SER A 62 11.83 -8.49 17.97
CA SER A 62 12.73 -8.45 16.81
C SER A 62 12.34 -9.49 15.75
N GLN A 63 11.96 -10.70 16.16
CA GLN A 63 11.57 -11.76 15.21
C GLN A 63 10.27 -11.44 14.48
N SER A 64 9.27 -10.90 15.19
CA SER A 64 7.99 -10.49 14.57
C SER A 64 8.17 -9.33 13.58
N VAL A 65 9.00 -8.35 13.91
CA VAL A 65 9.36 -7.24 13.01
C VAL A 65 10.12 -7.76 11.79
N SER A 66 11.11 -8.64 11.97
CA SER A 66 11.87 -9.23 10.86
C SER A 66 11.00 -10.04 9.91
N LYS A 67 10.10 -10.90 10.43
CA LYS A 67 9.15 -11.64 9.59
C LYS A 67 8.24 -10.71 8.80
N SER A 68 7.72 -9.66 9.45
CA SER A 68 6.88 -8.66 8.77
C SER A 68 7.63 -7.93 7.67
N ALA A 69 8.90 -7.59 7.90
CA ALA A 69 9.76 -6.94 6.92
C ALA A 69 10.07 -7.87 5.72
N GLU A 70 10.27 -9.16 5.97
CA GLU A 70 10.51 -10.17 4.93
C GLU A 70 9.27 -10.37 4.06
N ILE A 71 8.08 -10.51 4.67
CA ILE A 71 6.80 -10.59 3.95
C ILE A 71 6.58 -9.35 3.07
N LEU A 72 6.88 -8.16 3.60
CA LEU A 72 6.75 -6.92 2.84
C LEU A 72 7.72 -6.87 1.66
N LYS A 73 8.99 -7.27 1.86
CA LYS A 73 9.99 -7.35 0.78
C LYS A 73 9.55 -8.33 -0.30
N ASP A 74 9.09 -9.52 0.06
CA ASP A 74 8.63 -10.52 -0.90
C ASP A 74 7.40 -10.05 -1.68
N ALA A 75 6.44 -9.41 -1.01
CA ALA A 75 5.27 -8.85 -1.67
C ALA A 75 5.63 -7.76 -2.68
N ILE A 76 6.56 -6.87 -2.32
CA ILE A 76 7.05 -5.80 -3.20
C ILE A 76 7.81 -6.40 -4.39
N SER A 77 8.72 -7.35 -4.16
CA SER A 77 9.48 -8.02 -5.22
C SER A 77 8.56 -8.75 -6.19
N LYS A 78 7.63 -9.56 -5.69
CA LYS A 78 6.66 -10.28 -6.54
C LYS A 78 5.76 -9.33 -7.32
N THR A 79 5.31 -8.23 -6.71
CA THR A 79 4.50 -7.22 -7.40
C THR A 79 5.31 -6.49 -8.46
N GLY A 80 6.53 -6.07 -8.13
CA GLY A 80 7.44 -5.39 -9.07
C GLY A 80 7.81 -6.27 -10.26
N GLU A 81 8.08 -7.55 -10.03
CA GLU A 81 8.40 -8.53 -11.06
C GLU A 81 7.19 -8.77 -11.98
N LYS A 82 5.99 -8.95 -11.41
CA LYS A 82 4.74 -9.05 -12.19
C LYS A 82 4.46 -7.81 -13.04
N VAL A 83 4.70 -6.62 -12.51
CA VAL A 83 4.52 -5.35 -13.24
C VAL A 83 5.53 -5.27 -14.40
N LYS A 84 6.79 -5.64 -14.16
CA LYS A 84 7.82 -5.68 -15.20
C LYS A 84 7.48 -6.66 -16.32
N GLU A 85 7.12 -7.90 -15.96
CA GLU A 85 6.80 -8.94 -16.94
C GLU A 85 5.55 -8.58 -17.76
N SER A 86 4.52 -8.01 -17.10
CA SER A 86 3.30 -7.56 -17.77
C SER A 86 3.55 -6.37 -18.71
N ALA A 87 4.43 -5.44 -18.32
CA ALA A 87 4.83 -4.33 -19.17
C ALA A 87 5.62 -4.81 -20.41
N ILE A 88 6.57 -5.74 -20.23
CA ILE A 88 7.36 -6.30 -21.34
C ILE A 88 6.44 -7.04 -22.31
N LYS A 89 5.56 -7.95 -21.84
CA LYS A 89 4.59 -8.66 -22.70
C LYS A 89 3.66 -7.71 -23.47
N THR A 90 3.25 -6.61 -22.85
CA THR A 90 2.40 -5.61 -23.50
C THR A 90 3.14 -4.87 -24.62
N ILE A 91 4.44 -4.59 -24.42
CA ILE A 91 5.30 -3.96 -25.44
C ILE A 91 5.56 -4.94 -26.58
N GLU A 92 5.93 -6.18 -26.27
CA GLU A 92 6.21 -7.24 -27.25
C GLU A 92 5.01 -7.46 -28.17
N LYS A 93 3.83 -7.64 -27.59
CA LYS A 93 2.57 -7.80 -28.35
C LYS A 93 2.27 -6.60 -29.24
N LYS A 94 2.50 -5.39 -28.75
CA LYS A 94 2.25 -4.14 -29.50
C LYS A 94 3.30 -3.89 -30.60
N VAL A 95 4.50 -4.44 -30.47
CA VAL A 95 5.55 -4.43 -31.51
C VAL A 95 5.25 -5.49 -32.57
N GLU A 96 4.86 -6.70 -32.18
CA GLU A 96 4.42 -7.75 -33.11
C GLU A 96 3.23 -7.30 -33.96
N ASP A 97 2.15 -6.79 -33.33
CA ASP A 97 0.97 -6.26 -34.05
C ASP A 97 1.29 -5.11 -35.03
N LYS A 98 2.44 -4.43 -34.86
CA LYS A 98 2.93 -3.37 -35.76
C LYS A 98 3.88 -3.85 -36.85
N LEU A 99 4.42 -5.06 -36.74
CA LEU A 99 5.36 -5.64 -37.70
C LEU A 99 4.67 -6.61 -38.67
N THR A 100 3.51 -7.18 -38.29
CA THR A 100 2.69 -8.07 -39.14
C THR A 100 1.54 -7.37 -39.89
N ASN A 101 1.41 -6.05 -39.77
CA ASN A 101 0.43 -5.22 -40.49
C ASN A 101 1.14 -4.08 -41.23
#